data_AF-A0A319EFA2-F1
#
_entry.id   AF-A0A319EFA2-F1
#
_cell.length_a   1.000
_cell.length_b   1.000
_cell.length_c   1.000
_cell.angle_alpha   90.00
_cell.angle_beta   90.00
_cell.angle_gamma   90.00
#
_symmetry.space_group_name_H-M   'P 1'
#
loop_
_entity.id
_entity.type
_entity.pdbx_description
1 polymer ?
#
loop_
_entity_poly.entity_id
_entity_poly.type
_entity_poly.pdbx_seq_one_letter_code
_entity_poly.pdbx_strand_id
1 'polypeptide(L)'
;MPSAQRYRAFLADYDINESALNVPRHLEPIMPDGIRYELNRCLHMAIQVLEARERYRPRFDQMYAERFDYLCSAEGDIYEQHKASVRAILSWTPPMKIPKNMIHLSPFGTEYDLLKYRETIDLVSVEMEAYSAYRSAVQKVEDTINATLAGETHMAFISWLRTGFLREMRKWEDGKMRLHMPDKADIIEDFCRLIRERVEDGDLVADIFSREANE
;
A
#
# COMPACT_ATOMS: atom_id res chain seq x y z
N MET A 1 13.59 16.83 11.95
CA MET A 1 12.58 15.98 12.63
C MET A 1 11.23 16.23 11.99
N PRO A 2 10.41 15.20 11.73
CA PRO A 2 9.02 15.38 11.34
C PRO A 2 8.33 16.31 12.36
N SER A 3 7.41 17.17 11.91
CA SER A 3 6.63 17.95 12.88
C SER A 3 5.88 16.99 13.81
N ALA A 4 5.79 17.30 15.10
CA ALA A 4 5.11 16.44 16.08
C ALA A 4 3.66 16.12 15.66
N GLN A 5 3.03 17.02 14.89
CA GLN A 5 1.72 16.83 14.30
C GLN A 5 1.72 15.76 13.19
N ARG A 6 2.71 15.76 12.28
CA ARG A 6 2.84 14.72 11.25
C ARG A 6 3.11 13.34 11.85
N TYR A 7 3.95 13.29 12.90
CA TYR A 7 4.21 12.05 13.60
C TYR A 7 2.93 11.44 14.20
N ARG A 8 2.13 12.24 14.90
CA ARG A 8 0.86 11.77 15.47
C ARG A 8 -0.16 11.36 14.40
N ALA A 9 -0.20 12.06 13.27
CA ALA A 9 -1.03 11.67 12.15
C ALA A 9 -0.66 10.27 11.64
N PHE A 10 0.63 9.98 11.46
CA PHE A 10 1.08 8.63 11.08
C PHE A 10 0.76 7.55 12.11
N LEU A 11 0.84 7.85 13.41
CA LEU A 11 0.44 6.88 14.42
C LEU A 11 -1.05 6.55 14.34
N ALA A 12 -1.89 7.58 14.18
CA ALA A 12 -3.34 7.43 14.07
C ALA A 12 -3.73 6.68 12.79
N ASP A 13 -3.17 7.09 11.65
CA ASP A 13 -3.49 6.51 10.35
C ASP A 13 -3.21 5.01 10.32
N TYR A 14 -2.16 4.54 10.99
CA TYR A 14 -1.75 3.13 10.99
C TYR A 14 -2.19 2.35 12.25
N ASP A 15 -3.07 2.93 13.07
CA ASP A 15 -3.58 2.35 14.33
C ASP A 15 -2.45 1.84 15.25
N ILE A 16 -1.45 2.70 15.47
CA ILE A 16 -0.29 2.36 16.29
C ILE A 16 -0.42 2.89 17.69
N ASN A 17 -0.19 1.98 18.62
CA ASN A 17 -0.17 2.32 20.02
C ASN A 17 1.14 3.02 20.40
N GLU A 18 1.10 4.34 20.52
CA GLU A 18 2.23 5.17 20.96
C GLU A 18 2.82 4.70 22.29
N SER A 19 1.99 4.19 23.22
CA SER A 19 2.49 3.72 24.52
C SER A 19 3.39 2.49 24.39
N ALA A 20 3.16 1.64 23.38
CA ALA A 20 3.96 0.45 23.12
C ALA A 20 5.29 0.76 22.41
N LEU A 21 5.46 1.98 21.87
CA LEU A 21 6.73 2.46 21.33
C LEU A 21 7.69 2.97 22.42
N ASN A 22 7.18 3.20 23.64
CA ASN A 22 7.97 3.66 24.77
C ASN A 22 8.46 2.48 25.62
N VAL A 23 9.67 2.59 26.18
CA VAL A 23 10.19 1.60 27.13
C VAL A 23 9.29 1.59 28.38
N PRO A 24 8.74 0.43 28.78
CA PRO A 24 7.93 0.30 29.98
C PRO A 24 8.71 0.70 31.23
N ARG A 25 8.05 1.38 32.18
CA ARG A 25 8.67 1.86 33.43
C ARG A 25 9.44 0.79 34.21
N HIS A 26 8.98 -0.46 34.18
CA HIS A 26 9.65 -1.57 34.88
C HIS A 26 10.92 -2.06 34.16
N LEU A 27 11.11 -1.72 32.88
CA LEU A 27 12.31 -2.03 32.10
C LEU A 27 13.32 -0.87 32.09
N GLU A 28 12.91 0.35 32.47
CA GLU A 28 13.81 1.51 32.50
C GLU A 28 15.05 1.32 33.41
N PRO A 29 14.96 0.71 34.60
CA PRO A 29 16.14 0.53 35.47
C PRO A 29 17.17 -0.47 34.93
N ILE A 30 16.75 -1.38 34.05
CA ILE A 30 17.59 -2.42 33.45
C ILE A 30 17.92 -2.11 31.99
N MET A 31 17.58 -0.89 31.54
CA MET A 31 17.75 -0.45 30.16
C MET A 31 19.24 -0.18 29.89
N PRO A 32 19.86 -0.83 28.88
CA PRO A 32 21.25 -0.56 28.54
C PRO A 32 21.49 0.90 28.12
N ASP A 33 22.68 1.41 28.41
CA ASP A 33 23.10 2.73 27.93
C ASP A 33 23.01 2.79 26.40
N GLY A 34 22.48 3.90 25.89
CA GLY A 34 22.34 4.13 24.45
C GLY A 34 21.17 3.41 23.77
N ILE A 35 20.49 2.45 24.41
CA ILE A 35 19.38 1.73 23.74
C ILE A 35 18.21 2.66 23.40
N ARG A 36 17.96 3.69 24.23
CA ARG A 36 16.93 4.70 23.97
C ARG A 36 17.23 5.48 22.70
N TYR A 37 18.50 5.77 22.44
CA TYR A 37 18.93 6.42 21.21
C TYR A 37 18.68 5.50 20.00
N GLU A 38 19.03 4.22 20.09
CA GLU A 38 18.82 3.26 18.99
C GLU A 38 17.33 2.98 18.74
N LEU A 39 16.48 2.92 19.77
CA LEU A 39 15.02 2.83 19.62
C LEU A 39 14.44 4.06 18.93
N ASN A 40 14.85 5.26 19.35
CA ASN A 40 14.44 6.51 18.69
C ASN A 40 14.93 6.57 17.24
N ARG A 41 16.11 6.03 16.96
CA ARG A 41 16.65 5.91 15.61
C ARG A 41 15.81 4.94 14.76
N CYS A 42 15.45 3.77 15.29
CA CYS A 42 14.54 2.83 14.63
C CYS A 42 13.22 3.51 14.26
N LEU A 43 12.63 4.21 15.23
CA LEU A 43 11.40 4.99 15.06
C LEU A 43 11.56 6.02 13.94
N HIS A 44 12.64 6.79 13.95
CA HIS A 44 12.91 7.78 12.92
C HIS A 44 13.05 7.17 11.53
N MET A 45 13.79 6.06 11.38
CA MET A 45 13.96 5.40 10.09
C MET A 45 12.63 4.83 9.56
N ALA A 46 11.79 4.28 10.43
CA ALA A 46 10.49 3.78 10.01
C ALA A 46 9.54 4.92 9.56
N ILE A 47 9.60 6.08 10.21
CA ILE A 47 8.87 7.27 9.73
C ILE A 47 9.37 7.67 8.32
N GLN A 48 10.67 7.59 8.04
CA GLN A 48 11.18 7.87 6.70
C GLN A 48 10.63 6.90 5.63
N VAL A 49 10.40 5.63 5.98
CA VAL A 49 9.72 4.67 5.09
C VAL A 49 8.30 5.15 4.78
N LEU A 50 7.55 5.60 5.78
CA LEU A 50 6.20 6.15 5.57
C LEU A 50 6.22 7.42 4.73
N GLU A 51 7.15 8.33 4.99
CA GLU A 51 7.33 9.53 4.19
C GLU A 51 7.71 9.21 2.73
N ALA A 52 8.45 8.12 2.49
CA ALA A 52 8.71 7.63 1.13
C ALA A 52 7.42 7.14 0.46
N ARG A 53 6.59 6.38 1.16
CA ARG A 53 5.26 5.94 0.66
C ARG A 53 4.33 7.10 0.36
N GLU A 54 4.22 8.06 1.27
CA GLU A 54 3.36 9.23 1.05
C GLU A 54 3.82 10.10 -0.11
N ARG A 55 5.13 10.15 -0.39
CA ARG A 55 5.64 10.79 -1.61
C ARG A 55 5.25 10.02 -2.88
N TYR A 56 5.11 8.71 -2.80
CA TYR A 56 4.67 7.86 -3.91
C TYR A 56 3.16 7.87 -4.12
N ARG A 57 2.38 8.11 -3.06
CA ARG A 57 0.90 8.07 -3.06
C ARG A 57 0.25 8.80 -4.25
N PRO A 58 0.63 10.05 -4.63
CA PRO A 58 -0.02 10.73 -5.75
C PRO A 58 0.11 9.99 -7.09
N ARG A 59 1.26 9.35 -7.33
CA ARG A 59 1.47 8.51 -8.52
C ARG A 59 0.59 7.26 -8.44
N PHE A 60 0.59 6.59 -7.29
CA PHE A 60 -0.26 5.41 -7.08
C PHE A 60 -1.72 5.75 -7.31
N ASP A 61 -2.22 6.85 -6.75
CA ASP A 61 -3.61 7.30 -6.91
C ASP A 61 -3.96 7.57 -8.37
N GLN A 62 -3.03 8.18 -9.13
CA GLN A 62 -3.18 8.37 -10.57
C GLN A 62 -3.26 7.03 -11.32
N MET A 63 -2.30 6.14 -11.11
CA MET A 63 -2.27 4.84 -11.78
C MET A 63 -3.47 3.97 -11.38
N TYR A 64 -3.93 4.06 -10.14
CA TYR A 64 -5.14 3.41 -9.67
C TYR A 64 -6.37 3.96 -10.37
N ALA A 65 -6.48 5.27 -10.58
CA ALA A 65 -7.59 5.86 -11.34
C ALA A 65 -7.58 5.41 -12.81
N GLU A 66 -6.39 5.27 -13.41
CA GLU A 66 -6.20 4.85 -14.80
C GLU A 66 -6.25 3.32 -14.99
N ARG A 67 -6.33 2.53 -13.92
CA ARG A 67 -6.15 1.06 -13.94
C ARG A 67 -7.01 0.33 -14.97
N PHE A 68 -8.21 0.81 -15.25
CA PHE A 68 -9.12 0.19 -16.21
C PHE A 68 -8.65 0.37 -17.66
N ASP A 69 -7.93 1.46 -17.97
CA ASP A 69 -7.36 1.70 -19.30
C ASP A 69 -6.32 0.62 -19.67
N TYR A 70 -5.70 0.00 -18.66
CA TYR A 70 -4.68 -1.05 -18.81
C TYR A 70 -5.27 -2.46 -18.95
N LEU A 71 -6.59 -2.61 -18.90
CA LEU A 71 -7.24 -3.88 -19.26
C LEU A 71 -7.18 -4.15 -20.77
N CYS A 72 -6.92 -3.12 -21.57
CA CYS A 72 -6.73 -3.22 -23.02
C CYS A 72 -5.24 -3.19 -23.39
N SER A 73 -4.79 -4.19 -24.15
CA SER A 73 -3.45 -4.23 -24.77
C SER A 73 -3.46 -3.90 -26.26
N ALA A 74 -4.59 -3.46 -26.81
CA ALA A 74 -4.63 -3.06 -28.21
C ALA A 74 -3.84 -1.75 -28.41
N GLU A 75 -3.45 -1.47 -29.66
CA GLU A 75 -2.86 -0.20 -30.07
C GLU A 75 -3.80 0.56 -31.02
N GLY A 76 -3.55 1.85 -31.20
CA GLY A 76 -4.28 2.68 -32.16
C GLY A 76 -5.74 2.91 -31.78
N ASP A 77 -6.63 2.85 -32.78
CA ASP A 77 -8.03 3.26 -32.63
C ASP A 77 -8.81 2.42 -31.61
N ILE A 78 -8.49 1.13 -31.49
CA ILE A 78 -9.15 0.22 -30.53
C ILE A 78 -8.82 0.65 -29.09
N TYR A 79 -7.57 1.01 -28.83
CA TYR A 79 -7.14 1.51 -27.52
C TYR A 79 -7.83 2.82 -27.17
N GLU A 80 -7.87 3.77 -28.11
CA GLU A 80 -8.51 5.07 -27.87
C GLU A 80 -10.03 4.95 -27.65
N GLN A 81 -10.71 4.07 -28.40
CA GLN A 81 -12.12 3.76 -28.19
C GLN A 81 -12.38 3.11 -26.82
N HIS A 82 -11.50 2.20 -26.40
CA HIS A 82 -11.55 1.60 -25.06
C HIS A 82 -11.43 2.65 -23.97
N LYS A 83 -10.40 3.50 -24.01
CA LYS A 83 -10.20 4.57 -23.02
C LYS A 83 -11.34 5.57 -23.00
N ALA A 84 -11.86 5.95 -24.16
CA ALA A 84 -13.02 6.83 -24.25
C ALA A 84 -14.24 6.21 -23.54
N SER A 85 -14.47 4.91 -23.74
CA SER A 85 -15.55 4.17 -23.09
C SER A 85 -15.35 4.03 -21.58
N VAL A 86 -14.13 3.72 -21.12
CA VAL A 86 -13.76 3.68 -19.69
C VAL A 86 -14.03 5.03 -19.05
N ARG A 87 -13.54 6.12 -19.63
CA ARG A 87 -13.76 7.49 -19.12
C ARG A 87 -15.23 7.87 -19.10
N ALA A 88 -15.98 7.53 -20.15
CA ALA A 88 -17.42 7.75 -20.20
C ALA A 88 -18.10 7.03 -19.03
N ILE A 89 -17.81 5.74 -18.82
CA ILE A 89 -18.35 4.96 -17.71
C ILE A 89 -17.97 5.57 -16.36
N LEU A 90 -16.70 5.94 -16.13
CA LEU A 90 -16.22 6.46 -14.85
C LEU A 90 -16.81 7.82 -14.48
N SER A 91 -16.96 8.73 -15.46
CA SER A 91 -17.48 10.08 -15.25
C SER A 91 -19.01 10.15 -15.26
N TRP A 92 -19.68 9.08 -15.68
CA TRP A 92 -21.14 9.08 -15.81
C TRP A 92 -21.85 9.12 -14.46
N THR A 93 -22.81 10.03 -14.37
CA THR A 93 -23.65 10.22 -13.18
C THR A 93 -25.10 9.82 -13.52
N PRO A 94 -25.72 8.89 -12.78
CA PRO A 94 -27.12 8.49 -12.96
C PRO A 94 -28.10 9.70 -12.89
N PRO A 95 -29.34 9.63 -13.43
CA PRO A 95 -30.17 8.42 -13.54
C PRO A 95 -30.27 7.79 -14.93
N MET A 96 -29.88 8.49 -16.00
CA MET A 96 -29.89 7.92 -17.34
C MET A 96 -28.73 6.94 -17.49
N LYS A 97 -28.83 5.95 -18.38
CA LYS A 97 -27.74 5.01 -18.70
C LYS A 97 -27.06 5.43 -20.01
N ILE A 98 -25.79 5.08 -20.17
CA ILE A 98 -25.04 5.28 -21.41
C ILE A 98 -25.57 4.29 -22.45
N PRO A 99 -25.93 4.74 -23.67
CA PRO A 99 -26.33 3.85 -24.74
C PRO A 99 -25.25 2.81 -25.05
N LYS A 100 -25.62 1.53 -25.10
CA LYS A 100 -24.64 0.43 -25.29
C LYS A 100 -23.82 0.56 -26.56
N ASN A 101 -24.39 1.15 -27.60
CA ASN A 101 -23.73 1.36 -28.90
C ASN A 101 -22.67 2.47 -28.88
N MET A 102 -22.53 3.20 -27.78
CA MET A 102 -21.45 4.17 -27.56
C MET A 102 -20.28 3.59 -26.76
N ILE A 103 -20.40 2.34 -26.30
CA ILE A 103 -19.40 1.65 -25.49
C ILE A 103 -18.64 0.65 -26.36
N HIS A 104 -17.33 0.82 -26.39
CA HIS A 104 -16.38 -0.01 -27.13
C HIS A 104 -15.32 -0.49 -26.13
N LEU A 105 -15.48 -1.69 -25.60
CA LEU A 105 -14.54 -2.28 -24.65
C LEU A 105 -13.75 -3.41 -25.32
N SER A 106 -12.48 -3.58 -24.94
CA SER A 106 -11.60 -4.58 -25.54
C SER A 106 -10.59 -5.07 -24.49
N PRO A 107 -11.01 -5.94 -23.56
CA PRO A 107 -10.19 -6.32 -22.40
C PRO A 107 -9.13 -7.39 -22.70
N PHE A 108 -8.51 -7.35 -23.87
CA PHE A 108 -7.61 -8.39 -24.37
C PHE A 108 -6.16 -8.24 -23.86
N GLY A 109 -5.99 -7.77 -22.63
CA GLY A 109 -4.71 -7.25 -22.19
C GLY A 109 -3.99 -7.98 -21.05
N THR A 110 -2.67 -8.05 -21.19
CA THR A 110 -1.70 -8.36 -20.13
C THR A 110 -1.02 -7.09 -19.60
N GLU A 111 -1.33 -5.92 -20.18
CA GLU A 111 -0.76 -4.64 -19.76
C GLU A 111 -1.09 -4.30 -18.31
N TYR A 112 -2.24 -4.75 -17.78
CA TYR A 112 -2.56 -4.57 -16.37
C TYR A 112 -1.57 -5.31 -15.45
N ASP A 113 -1.20 -6.55 -15.77
CA ASP A 113 -0.24 -7.31 -14.97
C ASP A 113 1.14 -6.66 -15.01
N LEU A 114 1.53 -6.11 -16.17
CA LEU A 114 2.74 -5.32 -16.32
C LEU A 114 2.69 -4.02 -15.50
N LEU A 115 1.57 -3.29 -15.50
CA LEU A 115 1.34 -2.12 -14.66
C LEU A 115 1.49 -2.49 -13.18
N LYS A 116 0.76 -3.52 -12.73
CA LYS A 116 0.79 -4.01 -11.35
C LYS A 116 2.22 -4.35 -10.92
N TYR A 117 2.95 -5.08 -11.77
CA TYR A 117 4.34 -5.41 -11.53
C TYR A 117 5.23 -4.16 -11.43
N ARG A 118 5.13 -3.23 -12.39
CA ARG A 118 5.91 -1.98 -12.41
C ARG A 118 5.66 -1.14 -11.15
N GLU A 119 4.41 -0.91 -10.78
CA GLU A 119 4.07 -0.10 -9.62
C GLU A 119 4.50 -0.77 -8.30
N THR A 120 4.48 -2.10 -8.25
CA THR A 120 5.03 -2.86 -7.12
C THR A 120 6.55 -2.64 -6.98
N ILE A 121 7.28 -2.74 -8.10
CA ILE A 121 8.74 -2.54 -8.11
C ILE A 121 9.10 -1.08 -7.80
N ASP A 122 8.37 -0.12 -8.36
CA ASP A 122 8.60 1.30 -8.14
C ASP A 122 8.39 1.67 -6.66
N LEU A 123 7.31 1.19 -6.03
CA LEU A 123 7.07 1.37 -4.60
C LEU A 123 8.20 0.77 -3.76
N VAL A 124 8.62 -0.47 -4.06
CA VAL A 124 9.74 -1.12 -3.37
C VAL A 124 11.02 -0.32 -3.52
N SER A 125 11.30 0.19 -4.72
CA SER A 125 12.48 1.00 -5.02
C SER A 125 12.50 2.30 -4.21
N VAL A 126 11.36 3.00 -4.14
CA VAL A 126 11.20 4.24 -3.35
C VAL A 126 11.41 3.99 -1.86
N GLU A 127 10.99 2.84 -1.35
CA GLU A 127 11.16 2.47 0.06
C GLU A 127 12.53 1.89 0.40
N MET A 128 13.27 1.37 -0.59
CA MET A 128 14.38 0.44 -0.39
C MET A 128 15.44 0.97 0.58
N GLU A 129 15.90 2.20 0.39
CA GLU A 129 16.94 2.80 1.22
C GLU A 129 16.47 2.99 2.67
N ALA A 130 15.31 3.62 2.87
CA ALA A 130 14.75 3.86 4.19
C ALA A 130 14.42 2.54 4.91
N TYR A 131 13.92 1.54 4.17
CA TYR A 131 13.60 0.23 4.72
C TYR A 131 14.87 -0.52 5.14
N SER A 132 15.92 -0.49 4.32
CA SER A 132 17.23 -1.07 4.66
C SER A 132 17.84 -0.41 5.90
N ALA A 133 17.76 0.92 6.00
CA ALA A 133 18.23 1.68 7.15
C ALA A 133 17.44 1.33 8.42
N TYR A 134 16.11 1.18 8.30
CA TYR A 134 15.25 0.74 9.39
C TYR A 134 15.61 -0.68 9.87
N ARG A 135 15.75 -1.65 8.96
CA ARG A 135 16.14 -3.02 9.29
C ARG A 135 17.51 -3.08 9.98
N SER A 136 18.45 -2.26 9.53
CA SER A 136 19.77 -2.13 10.16
C SER A 136 19.69 -1.54 11.57
N ALA A 137 18.81 -0.57 11.80
CA ALA A 137 18.57 0.00 13.12
C ALA A 137 17.94 -1.02 14.08
N VAL A 138 16.97 -1.81 13.61
CA VAL A 138 16.37 -2.90 14.40
C VAL A 138 17.42 -3.92 14.81
N GLN A 139 18.26 -4.35 13.86
CA GLN A 139 19.36 -5.28 14.15
C GLN A 139 20.30 -4.68 15.21
N LYS A 140 20.62 -3.39 15.12
CA LYS A 140 21.49 -2.72 16.08
C LYS A 140 20.90 -2.69 17.50
N VAL A 141 19.59 -2.49 17.63
CA VAL A 141 18.88 -2.58 18.91
C VAL A 141 19.00 -3.99 19.49
N GLU A 142 18.72 -5.02 18.68
CA GLU A 142 18.83 -6.42 19.12
C GLU A 142 20.26 -6.78 19.53
N ASP A 143 21.26 -6.39 18.75
CA ASP A 143 22.68 -6.62 19.04
C ASP A 143 23.10 -5.94 20.36
N THR A 144 22.64 -4.71 20.58
CA THR A 144 22.94 -3.96 21.80
C THR A 144 22.38 -4.68 23.02
N ILE A 145 21.13 -5.14 22.96
CA ILE A 145 20.47 -5.91 24.03
C ILE A 145 21.20 -7.21 24.29
N ASN A 146 21.54 -7.96 23.23
CA ASN A 146 22.24 -9.24 23.33
C ASN A 146 23.65 -9.10 23.93
N ALA A 147 24.31 -7.97 23.70
CA ALA A 147 25.66 -7.71 24.23
C ALA A 147 25.67 -7.23 25.68
N THR A 148 24.58 -6.63 26.17
CA THR A 148 24.54 -5.95 27.47
C THR A 148 23.66 -6.61 28.52
N LEU A 149 22.60 -7.31 28.12
CA LEU A 149 21.68 -7.98 29.05
C LEU A 149 21.90 -9.50 29.03
N ALA A 150 21.68 -10.14 30.18
CA ALA A 150 21.75 -11.58 30.33
C ALA A 150 20.65 -12.12 31.25
N GLY A 151 20.28 -13.39 31.09
CA GLY A 151 19.31 -14.06 31.96
C GLY A 151 17.90 -13.44 31.88
N GLU A 152 17.26 -13.25 33.03
CA GLU A 152 15.87 -12.80 33.11
C GLU A 152 15.65 -11.38 32.56
N THR A 153 16.62 -10.47 32.75
CA THR A 153 16.53 -9.09 32.23
C THR A 153 16.57 -9.06 30.71
N HIS A 154 17.41 -9.90 30.09
CA HIS A 154 17.46 -10.09 28.65
C HIS A 154 16.12 -10.60 28.11
N MET A 155 15.58 -11.66 28.74
CA MET A 155 14.31 -12.26 28.33
C MET A 155 13.15 -11.27 28.43
N ALA A 156 13.07 -10.49 29.52
CA ALA A 156 12.04 -9.48 29.70
C ALA A 156 12.13 -8.37 28.63
N PHE A 157 13.34 -7.87 28.36
CA PHE A 157 13.55 -6.80 27.39
C PHE A 157 13.28 -7.26 25.95
N ILE A 158 13.78 -8.45 25.56
CA ILE A 158 13.51 -9.03 24.24
C ILE A 158 12.02 -9.35 24.05
N SER A 159 11.34 -9.83 25.09
CA SER A 159 9.90 -10.07 25.06
C SER A 159 9.17 -8.78 24.72
N TRP A 160 9.39 -7.71 25.49
CA TRP A 160 8.79 -6.40 25.21
C TRP A 160 9.17 -5.86 23.82
N LEU A 161 10.44 -5.95 23.42
CA LEU A 161 10.89 -5.49 22.11
C LEU A 161 10.09 -6.17 21.00
N ARG A 162 9.90 -7.49 21.06
CA ARG A 162 9.24 -8.26 20.00
C ARG A 162 7.72 -8.14 20.01
N THR A 163 7.10 -8.18 21.19
CA THR A 163 5.64 -8.21 21.31
C THR A 163 5.01 -6.84 21.51
N GLY A 164 5.79 -5.84 21.92
CA GLY A 164 5.38 -4.44 22.06
C GLY A 164 5.90 -3.63 20.89
N PHE A 165 7.15 -3.18 20.99
CA PHE A 165 7.76 -2.23 20.06
C PHE A 165 7.70 -2.72 18.60
N LEU A 166 8.38 -3.82 18.26
CA LEU A 166 8.45 -4.34 16.88
C LEU A 166 7.11 -4.86 16.35
N ARG A 167 6.15 -5.17 17.22
CA ARG A 167 4.79 -5.51 16.79
C ARG A 167 4.08 -4.26 16.25
N GLU A 168 4.17 -3.15 16.97
CA GLU A 168 3.60 -1.90 16.48
C GLU A 168 4.33 -1.40 15.23
N MET A 169 5.67 -1.52 15.19
CA MET A 169 6.46 -1.16 14.01
C MET A 169 6.09 -2.01 12.78
N ARG A 170 5.71 -3.28 12.96
CA ARG A 170 5.24 -4.15 11.87
C ARG A 170 3.95 -3.66 11.23
N LYS A 171 3.05 -3.01 11.98
CA LYS A 171 1.85 -2.40 11.40
C LYS A 171 2.19 -1.34 10.35
N TRP A 172 3.34 -0.67 10.50
CA TRP A 172 3.86 0.19 9.43
C TRP A 172 4.28 -0.61 8.22
N GLU A 173 5.02 -1.71 8.38
CA GLU A 173 5.41 -2.58 7.26
C GLU A 173 4.18 -3.11 6.51
N ASP A 174 3.16 -3.57 7.24
CA ASP A 174 1.89 -4.08 6.71
C ASP A 174 1.05 -3.00 6.03
N GLY A 175 1.30 -1.74 6.38
CA GLY A 175 0.77 -0.56 5.72
C GLY A 175 1.00 -0.52 4.19
N LYS A 176 1.93 -1.32 3.66
CA LYS A 176 2.11 -1.56 2.21
C LYS A 176 0.82 -2.01 1.52
N MET A 177 -0.07 -2.70 2.24
CA MET A 177 -1.37 -3.13 1.71
C MET A 177 -2.26 -1.95 1.27
N ARG A 178 -1.95 -0.71 1.71
CA ARG A 178 -2.69 0.50 1.31
C ARG A 178 -2.29 1.06 -0.05
N LEU A 179 -1.11 0.73 -0.54
CA LEU A 179 -0.62 1.10 -1.88
C LEU A 179 -0.46 -0.16 -2.73
N HIS A 180 -1.47 -1.01 -2.67
CA HIS A 180 -1.52 -2.27 -3.40
C HIS A 180 -2.42 -2.13 -4.62
N MET A 181 -1.87 -2.42 -5.80
CA MET A 181 -2.65 -2.57 -7.01
C MET A 181 -3.47 -3.86 -6.93
N PRO A 182 -4.81 -3.83 -7.11
CA PRO A 182 -5.65 -5.02 -6.98
C PRO A 182 -5.26 -6.15 -7.95
N ASP A 183 -5.82 -7.34 -7.76
CA ASP A 183 -5.67 -8.38 -8.77
C ASP A 183 -6.50 -8.05 -10.02
N LYS A 184 -6.07 -8.59 -11.17
CA LYS A 184 -6.78 -8.40 -12.45
C LYS A 184 -8.25 -8.83 -12.32
N ALA A 185 -8.51 -9.94 -11.62
CA ALA A 185 -9.85 -10.45 -11.37
C ALA A 185 -10.72 -9.44 -10.60
N ASP A 186 -10.20 -8.83 -9.54
CA ASP A 186 -10.91 -7.83 -8.73
C ASP A 186 -11.26 -6.60 -9.57
N ILE A 187 -10.35 -6.17 -10.45
CA ILE A 187 -10.58 -5.01 -11.33
C ILE A 187 -11.61 -5.30 -12.41
N ILE A 188 -11.60 -6.51 -12.97
CA ILE A 188 -12.64 -6.95 -13.90
C ILE A 188 -14.00 -6.91 -13.20
N GLU A 189 -14.10 -7.46 -11.98
CA GLU A 189 -15.34 -7.45 -11.21
C GLU A 189 -15.83 -6.03 -10.90
N ASP A 190 -14.92 -5.17 -10.42
CA ASP A 190 -15.19 -3.76 -10.14
C ASP A 190 -15.69 -3.02 -11.38
N PHE A 191 -15.06 -3.25 -12.53
CA PHE A 191 -15.46 -2.60 -13.77
C PHE A 191 -16.81 -3.14 -14.29
N CYS A 192 -17.04 -4.44 -14.17
CA CYS A 192 -18.33 -5.05 -14.50
C CYS A 192 -19.47 -4.45 -13.69
N ARG A 193 -19.26 -4.19 -12.39
CA ARG A 193 -20.24 -3.49 -11.56
C ARG A 193 -20.54 -2.09 -12.09
N LEU A 194 -19.52 -1.32 -12.47
CA LEU A 194 -19.71 0.01 -13.08
C LEU A 194 -20.48 -0.06 -14.41
N ILE A 195 -20.19 -1.06 -15.25
CA ILE A 195 -20.92 -1.29 -16.50
C ILE A 195 -22.40 -1.58 -16.22
N ARG A 196 -22.72 -2.50 -15.30
CA ARG A 196 -24.10 -2.85 -14.93
C ARG A 196 -24.90 -1.65 -14.45
N GLU A 197 -24.27 -0.81 -13.62
CA GLU A 197 -24.88 0.40 -13.07
C GLU A 197 -25.11 1.47 -14.14
N ARG A 198 -24.18 1.65 -15.08
CA ARG A 198 -24.10 2.88 -15.89
C ARG A 198 -24.41 2.70 -17.37
N VAL A 199 -24.44 1.48 -17.90
CA VAL A 199 -24.65 1.18 -19.32
C VAL A 199 -26.01 0.52 -19.55
N GLU A 200 -26.66 0.86 -20.67
CA GLU A 200 -27.86 0.17 -21.17
C GLU A 200 -27.55 -1.30 -21.47
N ASP A 201 -28.48 -2.20 -21.16
CA ASP A 201 -28.23 -3.65 -21.18
C ASP A 201 -26.95 -4.05 -20.41
N GLY A 202 -26.62 -3.31 -19.34
CA GLY A 202 -25.34 -3.41 -18.64
C GLY A 202 -24.99 -4.81 -18.13
N ASP A 203 -25.98 -5.65 -17.80
CA ASP A 203 -25.73 -7.06 -17.45
C ASP A 203 -25.11 -7.83 -18.63
N LEU A 204 -25.70 -7.72 -19.82
CA LEU A 204 -25.18 -8.34 -21.04
C LEU A 204 -23.80 -7.79 -21.40
N VAL A 205 -23.62 -6.47 -21.32
CA VAL A 205 -22.33 -5.83 -21.64
C VAL A 205 -21.24 -6.28 -20.65
N ALA A 206 -21.54 -6.36 -19.36
CA ALA A 206 -20.61 -6.81 -18.34
C ALA A 206 -20.26 -8.30 -18.50
N ASP A 207 -21.23 -9.15 -18.84
CA ASP A 207 -20.98 -10.58 -19.03
C ASP A 207 -20.12 -10.85 -20.28
N ILE A 208 -20.34 -10.12 -21.37
CA ILE A 208 -19.46 -10.17 -22.55
C ILE A 208 -18.05 -9.70 -22.19
N PHE A 209 -17.93 -8.55 -21.52
CA PHE A 209 -16.65 -8.00 -21.08
C PHE A 209 -15.88 -8.99 -20.19
N SER A 210 -16.54 -9.55 -19.18
CA SER A 210 -15.93 -10.49 -18.24
C SER A 210 -15.47 -11.77 -18.92
N ARG A 211 -16.28 -12.31 -19.85
CA ARG A 211 -15.88 -13.48 -20.64
C ARG A 211 -14.63 -13.20 -21.47
N GLU A 212 -14.63 -12.11 -22.24
CA GLU A 212 -13.50 -11.71 -23.09
C GLU A 212 -12.24 -11.39 -22.28
N ALA A 213 -12.37 -10.88 -21.06
CA ALA A 213 -11.22 -10.57 -20.20
C ALA A 213 -10.53 -11.81 -19.59
N ASN A 214 -11.21 -12.96 -19.61
CA ASN A 214 -10.77 -14.23 -19.04
C ASN A 214 -10.38 -15.27 -20.10
N GLU A 215 -10.58 -14.98 -21.39
CA GLU A 215 -10.11 -15.77 -22.53
C GLU A 215 -8.61 -15.51 -22.81
#